data_AF-A0A821GA83-F1
#
_entry.id   AF-A0A821GA83-F1
#
_cell.length_a   1.000
_cell.length_b   1.000
_cell.length_c   1.000
_cell.angle_alpha   90.00
_cell.angle_beta   90.00
_cell.angle_gamma   90.00
#
_symmetry.space_group_name_H-M   'P 1'
#
loop_
_entity.id
_entity.type
_entity.pdbx_description
1 polymer ?
#
loop_
_entity_poly.entity_id
_entity_poly.type
_entity_poly.pdbx_seq_one_letter_code
_entity_poly.pdbx_strand_id
1 'polypeptide(L)'
;MKTTDKSNIPLISNSFVTCYSDYLVIHLYYFPFGNKKVKYSDIRLCEFHSTDELDIFSYKLWGMSLTPVWWHCDMKRFMRKNYILLDKNHWPLIGLTMDDNILINVYNLIKEKMSSNQSNIYNEKLVYDSSKIISEKEIEFKKISSNY
;
A
#
# COMPACT_ATOMS: atom_id res chain seq x y z
N MET A 1 28.04 3.08 -14.41
CA MET A 1 27.45 3.47 -13.10
C MET A 1 26.32 2.51 -12.78
N LYS A 2 26.48 1.65 -11.75
CA LYS A 2 25.36 0.85 -11.24
C LYS A 2 24.46 1.82 -10.45
N THR A 3 23.28 2.13 -10.97
CA THR A 3 22.23 2.78 -10.19
C THR A 3 21.90 1.86 -9.02
N THR A 4 22.33 2.24 -7.82
CA THR A 4 21.92 1.56 -6.59
C THR A 4 20.41 1.66 -6.52
N ASP A 5 19.74 0.52 -6.64
CA ASP A 5 18.29 0.41 -6.60
C ASP A 5 17.81 0.84 -5.21
N LYS A 6 17.41 2.11 -5.09
CA LYS A 6 16.95 2.73 -3.83
C LYS A 6 15.76 1.96 -3.22
N SER A 7 15.11 1.08 -3.98
CA SER A 7 14.01 0.23 -3.53
C SER A 7 14.35 -0.74 -2.41
N ASN A 8 15.63 -1.07 -2.21
CA ASN A 8 16.05 -2.04 -1.19
C ASN A 8 16.51 -1.42 0.14
N ILE A 9 16.47 -0.09 0.26
CA ILE A 9 16.82 0.59 1.52
C ILE A 9 15.53 0.78 2.33
N PRO A 10 15.42 0.22 3.55
CA PRO A 10 14.23 0.41 4.37
C PRO A 10 14.13 1.87 4.85
N LEU A 11 12.95 2.46 4.69
CA LEU A 11 12.60 3.80 5.17
C LEU A 11 12.18 3.76 6.65
N ILE A 12 11.42 2.73 7.02
CA ILE A 12 11.04 2.42 8.39
C ILE A 12 11.21 0.91 8.57
N SER A 13 11.77 0.46 9.70
CA SER A 13 11.85 -0.97 10.01
C SER A 13 11.64 -1.21 11.50
N ASN A 14 10.72 -2.12 11.83
CA ASN A 14 10.44 -2.58 13.18
C ASN A 14 10.08 -4.07 13.17
N SER A 15 9.72 -4.63 14.32
CA SER A 15 9.42 -6.05 14.49
C SER A 15 8.19 -6.55 13.72
N PHE A 16 7.28 -5.66 13.32
CA PHE A 16 6.02 -6.00 12.65
C PHE A 16 5.98 -5.54 11.19
N VAL A 17 6.63 -4.43 10.85
CA VAL A 17 6.60 -3.88 9.50
C VAL A 17 7.97 -3.33 9.09
N THR A 18 8.33 -3.56 7.83
CA THR A 18 9.40 -2.83 7.14
C THR A 18 8.83 -2.13 5.91
N CYS A 19 8.95 -0.80 5.86
CA CYS A 19 8.50 0.02 4.75
C CYS A 19 9.68 0.35 3.83
N TYR A 20 9.54 0.08 2.54
CA TYR A 20 10.45 0.47 1.48
C TYR A 20 9.82 1.60 0.65
N SER A 21 10.47 2.02 -0.44
CA SER A 21 9.98 3.11 -1.28
C SER A 21 8.67 2.80 -2.03
N ASP A 22 8.47 1.55 -2.43
CA ASP A 22 7.39 1.10 -3.34
C ASP A 22 6.45 0.04 -2.70
N TYR A 23 6.90 -0.61 -1.63
CA TYR A 23 6.11 -1.58 -0.88
C TYR A 23 6.41 -1.53 0.62
N LEU A 24 5.56 -2.20 1.39
CA LEU A 24 5.85 -2.59 2.76
C LEU A 24 5.84 -4.12 2.89
N VAL A 25 6.56 -4.61 3.89
CA VAL A 25 6.58 -6.02 4.31
C VAL A 25 6.00 -6.08 5.70
N ILE A 26 4.95 -6.88 5.87
CA ILE A 26 4.33 -7.17 7.15
C ILE A 26 4.91 -8.48 7.66
N HIS A 27 5.64 -8.41 8.76
CA HIS A 27 6.25 -9.55 9.41
C HIS A 27 5.23 -10.35 10.20
N LEU A 28 5.45 -11.67 10.31
CA LEU A 28 4.57 -12.58 11.05
C LEU A 28 3.09 -12.51 10.59
N TYR A 29 2.89 -12.25 9.30
CA TYR A 29 1.56 -12.18 8.70
C TYR A 29 0.95 -13.58 8.51
N TYR A 30 1.76 -14.57 8.12
CA TYR A 30 1.41 -15.99 8.11
C TYR A 30 2.24 -16.71 9.18
N PHE A 31 1.94 -16.40 10.45
CA PHE A 31 2.63 -16.99 11.59
C PHE A 31 2.60 -18.54 11.52
N PRO A 32 3.69 -19.23 11.87
CA PRO A 32 4.93 -18.72 12.49
C PRO A 32 6.05 -18.23 11.56
N PHE A 33 5.99 -18.45 10.23
CA PHE A 33 7.17 -18.26 9.37
C PHE A 33 6.96 -17.37 8.13
N GLY A 34 5.76 -16.82 7.91
CA GLY A 34 5.47 -16.07 6.69
C GLY A 34 5.26 -14.57 6.90
N ASN A 35 5.76 -13.81 5.93
CA ASN A 35 5.57 -12.37 5.80
C ASN A 35 4.63 -12.08 4.63
N LYS A 36 4.05 -10.87 4.60
CA LYS A 36 3.26 -10.40 3.47
C LYS A 36 3.85 -9.13 2.89
N LYS A 37 4.20 -9.17 1.60
CA LYS A 37 4.59 -8.00 0.83
C LYS A 37 3.34 -7.32 0.26
N VAL A 38 3.23 -6.00 0.44
CA VAL A 38 2.12 -5.18 -0.05
C VAL A 38 2.70 -3.96 -0.76
N LYS A 39 2.47 -3.84 -2.07
CA LYS A 39 2.81 -2.63 -2.81
C LYS A 39 1.85 -1.51 -2.43
N TYR A 40 2.34 -0.28 -2.32
CA TYR A 40 1.46 0.86 -2.01
C TYR A 40 0.45 1.12 -3.11
N SER A 41 0.79 0.79 -4.37
CA SER A 41 -0.12 0.87 -5.53
C SER A 41 -1.34 -0.04 -5.42
N ASP A 42 -1.24 -1.13 -4.65
CA ASP A 42 -2.33 -2.09 -4.47
C ASP A 42 -3.27 -1.66 -3.33
N ILE A 43 -2.90 -0.66 -2.53
CA ILE A 43 -3.69 -0.19 -1.40
C ILE A 43 -4.70 0.82 -1.93
N ARG A 44 -5.98 0.50 -1.83
CA ARG A 44 -7.09 1.38 -2.19
C ARG A 44 -7.38 2.37 -1.08
N LEU A 45 -7.41 1.89 0.16
CA LEU A 45 -7.77 2.66 1.33
C LEU A 45 -6.85 2.31 2.51
N CYS A 46 -6.49 3.34 3.27
CA CYS A 46 -5.67 3.26 4.47
C CYS A 46 -6.32 4.16 5.53
N GLU A 47 -6.85 3.55 6.58
CA GLU A 47 -7.58 4.20 7.67
C GLU A 47 -6.88 3.98 9.01
N PHE A 48 -7.08 4.92 9.92
CA PHE A 48 -6.54 4.89 11.28
C PHE A 48 -7.71 4.85 12.24
N HIS A 49 -7.76 3.82 13.09
CA HIS A 49 -8.89 3.54 13.97
C HIS A 49 -8.44 3.34 15.42
N SER A 50 -9.35 3.64 16.36
CA SER A 50 -9.18 3.23 17.76
C SER A 50 -9.52 1.76 17.94
N THR A 51 -8.77 1.05 18.77
CA THR A 51 -9.09 -0.34 19.14
C THR A 51 -10.36 -0.46 19.96
N ASP A 52 -10.83 0.62 20.56
CA ASP A 52 -12.11 0.64 21.31
C ASP A 52 -13.32 0.42 20.38
N GLU A 53 -13.14 0.62 19.07
CA GLU A 53 -14.15 0.32 18.04
C GLU A 53 -14.24 -1.17 17.71
N LEU A 54 -13.28 -1.99 18.16
CA LEU A 54 -13.26 -3.42 17.93
C LEU A 54 -14.11 -4.14 18.98
N ASP A 55 -15.03 -4.98 18.52
CA ASP A 55 -15.73 -5.90 19.40
C ASP A 55 -14.74 -6.89 20.05
N ILE A 56 -15.05 -7.36 21.25
CA ILE A 56 -14.23 -8.32 22.03
C ILE A 56 -13.96 -9.59 21.21
N PHE A 57 -14.92 -10.01 20.37
CA PHE A 57 -14.75 -11.16 19.47
C PHE A 57 -13.87 -10.88 18.24
N SER A 58 -13.58 -9.62 17.95
CA SER A 58 -12.68 -9.18 16.88
C SER A 58 -11.21 -9.22 17.31
N TYR A 59 -10.96 -9.32 18.62
CA TYR A 59 -9.64 -9.40 19.20
C TYR A 59 -9.04 -10.80 19.00
N LYS A 60 -8.10 -10.90 18.05
CA LYS A 60 -7.21 -12.05 17.90
C LYS A 60 -5.76 -11.61 18.00
N LEU A 61 -4.90 -12.48 18.50
CA LEU A 61 -3.45 -12.25 18.49
C LEU A 61 -2.87 -12.35 17.06
N TRP A 62 -3.47 -13.18 16.21
CA TRP A 62 -3.08 -13.40 14.82
C TRP A 62 -4.24 -13.99 14.00
N GLY A 63 -4.22 -13.77 12.68
CA GLY A 63 -5.17 -14.33 11.74
C GLY A 63 -6.47 -13.54 11.72
N MET A 64 -7.55 -14.21 11.35
CA MET A 64 -8.88 -13.60 11.20
C MET A 64 -9.88 -14.23 12.18
N SER A 65 -10.80 -13.43 12.71
CA SER A 65 -11.91 -13.88 13.56
C SER A 65 -13.22 -13.88 12.76
N LEU A 66 -14.35 -13.42 13.33
CA LEU A 66 -15.62 -13.20 12.63
C LEU A 66 -15.64 -11.92 11.77
N THR A 67 -14.64 -11.06 11.92
CA THR A 67 -14.46 -9.87 11.07
C THR A 67 -13.64 -10.22 9.82
N PRO A 68 -13.82 -9.48 8.70
CA PRO A 68 -13.03 -9.69 7.48
C PRO A 68 -11.60 -9.14 7.58
N VAL A 69 -11.10 -8.89 8.80
CA VAL A 69 -9.78 -8.30 9.05
C VAL A 69 -8.81 -9.41 9.44
N TRP A 70 -7.79 -9.61 8.60
CA TRP A 70 -6.67 -10.49 8.88
C TRP A 70 -5.53 -9.72 9.52
N TRP A 71 -5.13 -10.20 10.69
CA TRP A 71 -4.12 -9.55 11.48
C TRP A 71 -2.79 -10.31 11.44
N HIS A 72 -1.67 -9.56 11.43
CA HIS A 72 -0.37 -10.14 11.74
C HIS A 72 -0.28 -10.53 13.22
N CYS A 73 0.71 -11.34 13.57
CA CYS A 73 0.90 -11.75 14.96
C CYS A 73 1.43 -10.59 15.81
N ASP A 74 0.67 -10.17 16.82
CA ASP A 74 1.07 -9.21 17.83
C ASP A 74 0.60 -9.67 19.21
N MET A 75 1.53 -10.20 20.01
CA MET A 75 1.25 -10.70 21.36
C MET A 75 0.83 -9.59 22.33
N LYS A 76 1.14 -8.32 22.02
CA LYS A 76 0.79 -7.16 22.84
C LYS A 76 -0.42 -6.42 22.30
N ARG A 77 -1.20 -6.98 21.37
CA ARG A 77 -2.34 -6.30 20.73
C ARG A 77 -3.35 -5.75 21.74
N PHE A 78 -3.59 -6.46 22.83
CA PHE A 78 -4.51 -6.05 23.90
C PHE A 78 -4.07 -4.77 24.64
N MET A 79 -2.81 -4.36 24.50
CA MET A 79 -2.28 -3.13 25.07
C MET A 79 -2.23 -1.98 24.06
N ARG A 80 -2.58 -2.24 22.79
CA ARG A 80 -2.56 -1.24 21.72
C ARG A 80 -3.85 -0.44 21.76
N LYS A 81 -3.76 0.86 21.49
CA LYS A 81 -4.91 1.77 21.47
C LYS A 81 -5.41 2.05 20.07
N ASN A 82 -4.55 1.89 19.08
CA ASN A 82 -4.85 2.21 17.70
C ASN A 82 -4.40 1.10 16.76
N TYR A 83 -5.00 1.08 15.58
CA TYR A 83 -4.60 0.20 14.48
C TYR A 83 -4.75 0.89 13.12
N ILE A 84 -4.03 0.37 12.13
CA ILE A 84 -4.21 0.76 10.73
C ILE A 84 -5.01 -0.34 10.04
N LEU A 85 -6.03 0.08 9.29
CA LEU A 85 -6.79 -0.80 8.41
C LEU A 85 -6.38 -0.51 6.96
N LEU A 86 -5.89 -1.54 6.26
CA LEU A 86 -5.55 -1.47 4.86
C LEU A 86 -6.52 -2.31 4.03
N ASP A 87 -7.10 -1.67 3.01
CA ASP A 87 -7.92 -2.33 2.01
C ASP A 87 -7.17 -2.37 0.68
N LYS A 88 -6.98 -3.59 0.17
CA LYS A 88 -6.36 -3.86 -1.13
C LYS A 88 -7.36 -4.09 -2.25
N ASN A 89 -8.64 -3.77 -2.03
CA ASN A 89 -9.77 -4.14 -2.89
C ASN A 89 -9.91 -5.66 -3.08
N HIS A 90 -9.39 -6.44 -2.12
CA HIS A 90 -9.40 -7.90 -2.11
C HIS A 90 -9.56 -8.38 -0.68
N TRP A 91 -10.24 -9.51 -0.53
CA TRP A 91 -10.38 -10.17 0.76
C TRP A 91 -9.08 -10.91 1.15
N PRO A 92 -8.69 -10.91 2.44
CA PRO A 92 -9.23 -10.15 3.56
C PRO A 92 -8.64 -8.73 3.66
N LEU A 93 -9.29 -7.86 4.43
CA LEU A 93 -8.69 -6.60 4.89
C LEU A 93 -7.47 -6.90 5.76
N ILE A 94 -6.53 -5.96 5.81
CA ILE A 94 -5.30 -6.13 6.59
C ILE A 94 -5.32 -5.19 7.78
N GLY A 95 -5.26 -5.76 8.98
CA GLY A 95 -5.12 -5.01 10.22
C GLY A 95 -3.68 -5.01 10.70
N LEU A 96 -3.15 -3.82 11.01
CA LEU A 96 -1.80 -3.62 11.55
C LEU A 96 -1.85 -3.00 12.94
N THR A 97 -1.11 -3.58 13.87
CA THR A 97 -0.94 -3.07 15.23
C THR A 97 0.54 -3.03 15.60
N MET A 98 0.96 -1.97 16.30
CA MET A 98 2.30 -1.79 16.82
C MET A 98 2.27 -0.67 17.86
N ASP A 99 3.43 -0.27 18.40
CA ASP A 99 3.51 0.90 19.29
C ASP A 99 2.98 2.16 18.59
N ASP A 100 2.14 2.95 19.29
CA ASP A 100 1.37 4.05 18.69
C ASP A 100 2.25 5.06 17.94
N ASN A 101 3.40 5.43 18.51
CA ASN A 101 4.35 6.34 17.86
C ASN A 101 4.88 5.79 16.52
N ILE A 102 5.12 4.48 16.45
CA ILE A 102 5.60 3.81 15.24
C ILE A 102 4.43 3.66 14.25
N LEU A 103 3.24 3.32 14.77
CA LEU A 103 2.02 3.17 13.97
C LEU A 103 1.70 4.46 13.22
N ILE A 104 1.72 5.62 13.88
CA ILE A 104 1.47 6.92 13.25
C ILE A 104 2.48 7.21 12.14
N ASN A 105 3.77 6.94 12.36
CA ASN A 105 4.80 7.13 11.34
C ASN A 105 4.59 6.23 10.13
N VAL A 106 4.23 4.96 10.35
CA VAL A 106 3.91 4.01 9.28
C VAL A 106 2.66 4.44 8.52
N TYR A 107 1.61 4.87 9.22
CA TYR A 107 0.38 5.37 8.62
C TYR A 107 0.65 6.56 7.69
N ASN A 108 1.37 7.58 8.19
CA ASN A 108 1.70 8.78 7.42
C ASN A 108 2.53 8.44 6.18
N LEU A 109 3.51 7.54 6.31
CA LEU A 109 4.31 7.09 5.18
C LEU A 109 3.46 6.37 4.12
N ILE A 110 2.56 5.46 4.54
CA ILE A 110 1.66 4.77 3.61
C ILE A 110 0.79 5.79 2.86
N LYS A 111 0.21 6.77 3.57
CA LYS A 111 -0.62 7.82 2.95
C LYS A 111 0.16 8.67 1.96
N GLU A 112 1.39 9.07 2.30
CA GLU A 112 2.29 9.78 1.39
C GLU A 112 2.51 8.97 0.10
N LYS A 113 2.89 7.69 0.23
CA LYS A 113 3.19 6.82 -0.92
C LYS A 113 1.97 6.51 -1.77
N MET A 114 0.79 6.37 -1.17
CA MET A 114 -0.46 6.23 -1.90
C MET A 114 -0.76 7.47 -2.74
N SER A 115 -0.62 8.67 -2.18
CA SER A 115 -0.86 9.94 -2.89
C SER A 115 0.15 10.15 -4.02
N SER A 116 1.44 9.90 -3.79
CA SER A 116 2.46 10.02 -4.84
C SER A 116 2.20 9.07 -6.02
N ASN A 117 1.74 7.84 -5.74
CA ASN A 117 1.38 6.89 -6.79
C ASN A 117 0.17 7.37 -7.61
N GLN A 118 -0.85 7.95 -6.97
CA GLN A 118 -2.01 8.49 -7.68
C GLN A 118 -1.63 9.67 -8.60
N SER A 119 -0.78 10.58 -8.13
CA SER A 119 -0.26 11.69 -8.96
C SER A 119 0.57 11.19 -10.15
N ASN A 120 1.41 10.17 -9.93
CA ASN A 120 2.21 9.58 -11.00
C ASN A 120 1.32 8.89 -12.06
N ILE A 121 0.31 8.12 -11.65
CA ILE A 121 -0.63 7.46 -12.57
C ILE A 121 -1.39 8.49 -13.42
N TYR A 122 -1.84 9.60 -12.83
CA TYR A 122 -2.50 10.68 -13.58
C TYR A 122 -1.57 11.29 -14.63
N ASN A 123 -0.32 11.56 -14.26
CA ASN A 123 0.66 12.14 -15.17
C ASN A 123 1.02 11.18 -16.32
N GLU A 124 1.22 9.89 -16.03
CA GLU A 124 1.50 8.88 -17.06
C GLU A 124 0.34 8.73 -18.04
N LYS A 125 -0.91 8.76 -17.55
CA LYS A 125 -2.10 8.70 -18.41
C LYS A 125 -2.22 9.91 -19.33
N LEU A 126 -1.95 11.12 -18.83
CA LEU A 126 -1.96 12.35 -19.64
C LEU A 126 -0.88 12.33 -20.73
N VAL A 127 0.31 11.81 -20.42
CA VAL A 127 1.41 11.67 -21.40
C VAL A 127 1.03 10.65 -22.46
N TYR A 128 0.47 9.50 -22.08
CA TYR A 128 0.00 8.47 -23.01
C TYR A 128 -1.08 9.02 -23.96
N ASP A 129 -2.12 9.64 -23.42
CA ASP A 129 -3.23 10.18 -24.21
C ASP A 129 -2.75 11.26 -25.20
N SER A 130 -1.81 12.12 -24.77
CA SER A 130 -1.19 13.15 -25.62
C SER A 130 -0.38 12.53 -26.77
N SER A 131 0.42 11.50 -26.48
CA SER A 131 1.24 10.81 -27.50
C SER A 131 0.39 10.12 -28.57
N LYS A 132 -0.76 9.56 -28.17
CA LYS A 132 -1.71 8.91 -29.07
C LYS A 132 -2.34 9.91 -30.03
N ILE A 133 -2.81 11.06 -29.53
CA ILE A 133 -3.38 12.14 -30.34
C ILE A 133 -2.38 12.65 -31.39
N ILE A 134 -1.11 12.80 -31.01
CA ILE A 134 -0.06 13.23 -31.95
C ILE A 134 0.13 12.19 -33.06
N SER A 135 0.18 10.90 -32.70
CA SER A 135 0.33 9.82 -33.69
C SER A 135 -0.85 9.75 -34.68
N GLU A 136 -2.08 9.95 -34.21
CA GLU A 136 -3.28 9.94 -35.06
C GLU A 136 -3.28 11.11 -36.04
N LYS A 137 -2.88 12.31 -35.58
CA LYS A 137 -2.73 13.49 -36.45
C LYS A 137 -1.63 13.33 -37.50
N GLU A 138 -0.50 12.71 -37.16
CA GLU A 138 0.56 12.44 -38.14
C GLU A 138 0.10 11.46 -39.23
N ILE A 139 -0.68 10.44 -38.86
CA ILE A 139 -1.25 9.48 -39.82
C ILE A 139 -2.24 10.17 -40.75
N GLU A 140 -3.10 11.04 -40.22
CA GLU A 140 -4.07 11.80 -41.01
C GLU A 140 -3.37 12.78 -41.97
N PHE A 141 -2.34 13.48 -41.50
CA PHE A 141 -1.55 14.38 -42.33
C PHE A 141 -0.85 13.65 -43.49
N LYS A 142 -0.30 12.45 -43.23
CA LYS A 142 0.30 11.59 -44.26
C LYS A 142 -0.72 11.10 -45.30
N LYS A 143 -1.97 10.82 -44.91
CA LYS A 143 -3.04 10.45 -45.86
C LYS A 143 -3.46 11.61 -46.75
N ILE A 144 -3.50 12.83 -46.21
CA ILE A 144 -3.85 14.02 -47.00
C ILE A 144 -2.73 14.34 -48.01
N SER A 145 -1.47 14.22 -47.59
CA SER A 145 -0.30 14.52 -48.43
C SER A 145 0.03 13.44 -49.48
N SER A 146 -0.56 12.25 -49.43
CA SER A 146 -0.41 11.24 -50.50
C SER A 146 -1.51 11.29 -51.57
N ASN A 147 -2.47 12.21 -51.47
CA ASN A 147 -3.59 12.37 -52.42
C ASN A 147 -3.41 13.59 -53.35
N TYR A 148 -2.24 14.23 -53.31
CA TYR A 148 -1.78 15.28 -54.23
C TYR A 148 -0.49 14.82 -54.93
#